data_AF-A0A6L2PQ83-F1
#
_entry.id   AF-A0A6L2PQ83-F1
#
_cell.length_a   1.000
_cell.length_b   1.000
_cell.length_c   1.000
_cell.angle_alpha   90.00
_cell.angle_beta   90.00
_cell.angle_gamma   90.00
#
_symmetry.space_group_name_H-M   'P 1'
#
loop_
_entity.id
_entity.type
_entity.pdbx_description
1 polymer ?
#
loop_
_entity_poly.entity_id
_entity_poly.type
_entity_poly.pdbx_seq_one_letter_code
_entity_poly.pdbx_strand_id
1 'polypeptide(L)'
;MRSPQEGYQYSNTVFKVWQHPDGLVQIQVGEGDIWLEYYGHSVTASVLGLYHGGLCGLCGDHNGDPSNDAGQTFTLPCPGRR
;
A
#
# COMPACT_ATOMS: atom_id res chain seq x y z
N MET A 1 2.23 16.51 37.31
CA MET A 1 3.06 15.99 36.21
C MET A 1 2.11 15.42 35.16
N ARG A 2 2.25 15.84 33.90
CA ARG A 2 1.29 15.58 32.79
C ARG A 2 1.36 14.11 32.30
N SER A 3 0.25 13.63 31.70
CA SER A 3 -0.01 12.25 31.26
C SER A 3 0.88 11.77 30.09
N PRO A 4 0.90 10.45 29.80
CA PRO A 4 0.48 10.04 28.47
C PRO A 4 -0.45 8.83 28.52
N GLN A 5 -1.75 9.08 28.70
CA GLN A 5 -2.78 8.28 28.02
C GLN A 5 -3.06 8.86 26.62
N GLU A 6 -2.08 9.53 26.02
CA GLU A 6 -2.20 10.20 24.74
C GLU A 6 -2.14 9.18 23.61
N GLY A 7 -3.30 8.55 23.35
CA GLY A 7 -3.82 8.52 21.99
C GLY A 7 -3.36 7.40 21.07
N TYR A 8 -3.35 6.13 21.51
CA TYR A 8 -3.59 5.07 20.51
C TYR A 8 -5.08 5.06 20.17
N GLN A 9 -5.48 6.04 19.37
CA GLN A 9 -6.83 6.15 18.84
C GLN A 9 -6.99 4.99 17.84
N TYR A 10 -7.57 3.88 18.31
CA TYR A 10 -8.08 2.82 17.47
C TYR A 10 -9.10 3.44 16.51
N SER A 11 -8.63 3.87 15.34
CA SER A 11 -9.51 4.38 14.30
C SER A 11 -10.06 3.18 13.56
N ASN A 12 -11.38 2.97 13.55
CA ASN A 12 -12.05 2.01 12.66
C ASN A 12 -11.97 2.43 11.18
N THR A 13 -11.04 3.32 10.85
CA THR A 13 -10.87 3.90 9.54
C THR A 13 -10.04 2.95 8.70
N VAL A 14 -10.73 2.15 7.89
CA VAL A 14 -10.10 1.24 6.92
C VAL A 14 -9.38 2.05 5.83
N PHE A 15 -10.00 3.15 5.38
CA PHE A 15 -9.45 4.04 4.37
C PHE A 15 -9.70 5.50 4.72
N LYS A 16 -8.71 6.35 4.49
CA LYS A 16 -8.88 7.81 4.38
C LYS A 16 -8.72 8.20 2.92
N VAL A 17 -9.62 9.04 2.43
CA VAL A 17 -9.65 9.47 1.03
C VAL A 17 -9.60 10.99 0.98
N TRP A 18 -8.71 11.52 0.15
CA TRP A 18 -8.60 12.94 -0.17
C TRP A 18 -8.78 13.13 -1.67
N GLN A 19 -9.69 14.03 -2.04
CA GLN A 19 -9.86 14.48 -3.41
C GLN A 19 -9.35 15.91 -3.51
N HIS A 20 -8.35 16.12 -4.35
CA HIS A 20 -7.73 17.42 -4.57
C HIS A 20 -8.43 18.18 -5.69
N PRO A 21 -8.39 19.52 -5.69
CA PRO A 21 -9.01 20.34 -6.74
C PRO A 21 -8.46 20.11 -8.15
N ASP A 22 -7.22 19.62 -8.25
CA ASP A 22 -6.56 19.27 -9.51
C ASP A 22 -6.98 17.91 -10.07
N GLY A 23 -7.84 17.17 -9.36
CA GLY A 23 -8.33 15.85 -9.75
C GLY A 23 -7.52 14.68 -9.20
N LEU A 24 -6.44 14.92 -8.46
CA LEU A 24 -5.71 13.86 -7.76
C LEU A 24 -6.59 13.27 -6.65
N VAL A 25 -6.68 11.95 -6.59
CA VAL A 25 -7.29 11.22 -5.47
C VAL A 25 -6.22 10.46 -4.72
N GLN A 26 -6.05 10.77 -3.43
CA GLN A 26 -5.16 10.05 -2.53
C GLN A 26 -5.96 9.18 -1.58
N ILE A 27 -5.51 7.94 -1.39
CA ILE A 27 -6.13 6.98 -0.47
C ILE A 27 -5.05 6.44 0.46
N GLN A 28 -5.22 6.64 1.77
CA GLN A 28 -4.41 6.00 2.79
C GLN A 28 -5.15 4.78 3.33
N VAL A 29 -4.54 3.62 3.25
CA VAL A 29 -5.02 2.40 3.91
C VAL A 29 -4.48 2.41 5.34
N GLY A 30 -5.38 2.47 6.31
CA GLY A 30 -5.07 2.83 7.69
C GLY A 30 -3.96 1.98 8.33
N GLU A 31 -4.21 0.69 8.53
CA GLU A 31 -3.30 -0.20 9.28
C GLU A 31 -2.11 -0.71 8.46
N GLY A 32 -2.11 -0.49 7.14
CA GLY A 32 -1.06 -1.00 6.25
C GLY A 32 0.00 0.03 5.85
N ASP A 33 -0.18 1.31 6.22
CA ASP A 33 0.67 2.41 5.72
C ASP A 33 0.85 2.37 4.19
N ILE A 34 -0.23 2.00 3.47
CA ILE A 34 -0.27 1.94 2.01
C ILE A 34 -0.90 3.22 1.49
N TRP A 35 -0.30 3.81 0.47
CA TRP A 35 -0.83 4.98 -0.23
C TRP A 35 -1.17 4.63 -1.66
N LEU A 36 -2.37 4.99 -2.09
CA LEU A 36 -2.77 4.96 -3.51
C LEU A 36 -2.98 6.38 -4.00
N GLU A 37 -2.43 6.67 -5.17
CA GLU A 37 -2.56 7.96 -5.85
C GLU A 37 -3.13 7.72 -7.24
N TYR A 38 -4.31 8.28 -7.50
CA TYR A 38 -4.99 8.17 -8.79
C TYR A 38 -5.00 9.52 -9.51
N TYR A 39 -4.43 9.51 -10.72
CA TYR A 39 -4.29 10.70 -11.59
C TYR A 39 -5.28 10.69 -12.77
N GLY A 40 -6.42 9.99 -12.64
CA GLY A 40 -7.46 9.92 -13.66
C GLY A 40 -7.28 8.84 -14.74
N HIS A 41 -6.04 8.39 -14.99
CA HIS A 41 -5.75 7.30 -15.94
C HIS A 41 -4.59 6.39 -15.48
N SER A 42 -3.88 6.78 -14.42
CA SER A 42 -2.80 6.02 -13.81
C SER A 42 -3.02 5.93 -12.31
N VAL A 43 -2.53 4.83 -11.71
CA VAL A 43 -2.53 4.60 -10.26
C VAL A 43 -1.09 4.31 -9.85
N THR A 44 -0.63 4.99 -8.80
CA THR A 44 0.60 4.63 -8.09
C THR A 44 0.23 4.03 -6.74
N ALA A 45 0.84 2.90 -6.40
CA ALA A 45 0.75 2.30 -5.08
C ALA A 45 2.12 2.40 -4.40
N SER A 46 2.15 3.05 -3.24
CA SER A 46 3.34 3.19 -2.41
C SER A 46 3.17 2.37 -1.15
N VAL A 47 4.16 1.53 -0.88
CA VAL A 47 4.21 0.63 0.28
C VAL A 47 5.50 0.87 1.05
N LEU A 48 5.51 0.52 2.33
CA LEU A 48 6.72 0.54 3.14
C LEU A 48 7.64 -0.63 2.79
N GLY A 49 8.95 -0.49 3.07
CA GLY A 49 9.93 -1.55 2.84
C GLY A 49 9.68 -2.84 3.63
N LEU A 50 8.80 -2.83 4.64
CA LEU A 50 8.37 -4.03 5.36
C LEU A 50 7.61 -5.04 4.48
N TYR A 51 7.14 -4.62 3.31
CA TYR A 51 6.47 -5.46 2.32
C TYR A 51 7.44 -6.15 1.34
N HIS A 52 8.76 -5.99 1.52
CA HIS A 52 9.80 -6.59 0.67
C HIS A 52 9.66 -8.11 0.53
N GLY A 53 9.54 -8.60 -0.70
CA GLY A 53 9.37 -10.03 -1.03
C GLY A 53 8.01 -10.63 -0.63
N GLY A 54 7.11 -9.83 -0.05
CA GLY A 54 5.80 -10.28 0.44
C GLY A 54 4.64 -9.92 -0.48
N LEU A 55 4.89 -9.14 -1.54
CA LEU A 55 3.89 -8.77 -2.53
C LEU A 55 3.83 -9.76 -3.70
N CYS A 56 2.82 -9.61 -4.54
CA CYS A 56 2.64 -10.37 -5.75
C CYS A 56 1.66 -9.64 -6.68
N GLY A 57 1.63 -10.03 -7.95
CA GLY A 57 0.76 -9.46 -8.98
C GLY A 57 1.53 -8.62 -9.99
N LEU A 58 0.85 -7.70 -10.66
CA LEU A 58 1.42 -6.94 -11.78
C LEU A 58 2.62 -6.06 -11.39
N CYS A 59 2.72 -5.68 -10.12
CA CYS A 59 3.81 -4.85 -9.59
C CYS A 59 4.98 -5.67 -9.02
N GLY A 60 4.94 -7.00 -9.11
CA GLY A 60 6.00 -7.87 -8.61
C GLY A 60 5.97 -8.12 -7.11
N ASP A 61 7.10 -8.55 -6.55
CA ASP A 61 7.22 -8.98 -5.15
C ASP A 61 7.86 -7.93 -4.22
N HIS A 62 8.32 -6.81 -4.78
CA HIS A 62 8.96 -5.70 -4.07
C HIS A 62 10.29 -6.07 -3.39
N ASN A 63 11.04 -7.05 -3.92
CA ASN A 63 12.34 -7.46 -3.37
C ASN A 63 13.55 -6.59 -3.82
N GLY A 64 13.31 -5.58 -4.65
CA GLY A 64 14.36 -4.69 -5.20
C GLY A 64 15.07 -5.21 -6.45
N ASP A 65 14.67 -6.37 -6.97
CA ASP A 65 15.14 -6.92 -8.26
C ASP A 65 14.05 -6.78 -9.35
N PRO A 66 14.08 -5.71 -10.15
CA PRO A 66 13.06 -5.49 -11.18
C PRO A 66 13.11 -6.52 -12.32
N SER A 67 14.16 -7.34 -12.42
CA SER A 67 14.31 -8.32 -13.51
C SER A 67 13.31 -9.47 -13.39
N ASN A 68 12.76 -9.70 -12.19
CA ASN A 68 11.86 -10.81 -11.91
C ASN A 68 10.41 -10.38 -11.59
N ASP A 69 10.11 -9.08 -11.49
CA ASP A 69 8.78 -8.58 -11.09
C ASP A 69 7.67 -8.81 -12.14
N ALA A 70 7.98 -8.70 -13.43
CA ALA A 70 6.97 -8.85 -14.50
C ALA A 70 6.58 -10.32 -14.80
N GLY A 71 7.42 -11.28 -14.41
CA GLY A 71 7.27 -12.71 -14.75
C GLY A 71 6.50 -13.55 -13.73
N GLN A 72 6.22 -13.00 -12.54
CA GLN A 72 5.66 -13.74 -11.40
C GLN A 72 4.13 -13.90 -11.48
N THR A 73 3.45 -13.16 -12.37
CA THR A 73 1.98 -13.03 -12.37
C THR A 73 1.22 -14.33 -12.69
N PHE A 74 1.86 -15.33 -13.32
CA PHE A 74 1.19 -16.58 -13.72
C PHE A 74 1.83 -17.87 -13.23
N THR A 75 3.07 -17.83 -12.74
CA THR A 75 3.85 -19.05 -12.45
C THR A 75 3.97 -19.37 -10.97
N LEU A 76 3.74 -18.40 -10.08
CA LEU A 76 3.87 -18.60 -8.63
C LEU A 76 2.63 -18.08 -7.90
N PRO A 77 1.94 -18.92 -7.09
CA PRO A 77 0.88 -18.44 -6.21
C PRO A 77 1.48 -17.45 -5.21
N CYS A 78 0.76 -16.35 -4.96
CA CYS A 78 1.14 -15.35 -3.97
C CYS A 78 1.55 -16.02 -2.64
N PRO A 79 2.74 -15.72 -2.10
CA PRO A 79 3.16 -16.23 -0.81
C PRO A 79 2.08 -15.93 0.24
N GLY A 80 1.65 -16.95 0.99
CA GLY A 80 0.68 -16.78 2.08
C GLY A 80 -0.81 -16.81 1.70
N ARG A 81 -1.19 -17.06 0.44
CA ARG A 81 -2.57 -17.49 0.14
C ARG A 81 -2.77 -18.94 0.58
N ARG A 82 -3.47 -19.15 1.71
CA ARG A 82 -4.14 -20.43 2.00
C ARG A 82 -5.42 -20.55 1.18
#